data_AF-A0A1H1XDW0-F1
#
_entry.id   AF-A0A1H1XDW0-F1
#
_cell.length_a   1.000
_cell.length_b   1.000
_cell.length_c   1.000
_cell.angle_alpha   90.00
_cell.angle_beta   90.00
_cell.angle_gamma   90.00
#
_symmetry.space_group_name_H-M   'P 1'
#
loop_
_entity.id
_entity.type
_entity.pdbx_description
1 polymer ?
#
loop_
_entity_poly.entity_id
_entity_poly.type
_entity_poly.pdbx_seq_one_letter_code
_entity_poly.pdbx_strand_id
1 'polypeptide(L)'
;MSERDKRTDREKRGDPHKRSDRRPEHARTPRLDTPTDVRRPIVRRPQVRQDAFGIFAEQFARFMGTARFLLYMTGFVIFWVAWNLVAPASLRFDEYPFIFLTLMLSLQASYAAPLILLAQNRQEVRDRVVNEQDRQANARAHADMEFLAREVASLRMAVGEVATRDFMRSELRNLVEELQADEDDDSAEDDS
;
A
#
# COMPACT_ATOMS: atom_id res chain seq x y z
N MET A 1 14.82 71.44 -37.14
CA MET A 1 14.77 70.13 -37.83
C MET A 1 15.07 69.08 -36.78
N SER A 2 14.08 68.24 -36.46
CA SER A 2 14.12 67.00 -35.64
C SER A 2 14.69 67.06 -34.22
N GLU A 3 14.35 66.21 -33.25
CA GLU A 3 13.24 65.31 -32.91
C GLU A 3 13.75 64.57 -31.66
N ARG A 4 12.91 64.33 -30.64
CA ARG A 4 13.12 63.41 -29.49
C ARG A 4 14.24 63.82 -28.50
N ASP A 5 14.04 63.78 -27.19
CA ASP A 5 13.54 62.63 -26.45
C ASP A 5 12.76 63.00 -25.17
N LYS A 6 12.02 62.01 -24.70
CA LYS A 6 10.81 62.06 -23.87
C LYS A 6 11.04 62.22 -22.35
N ARG A 7 10.20 63.10 -21.77
CA ARG A 7 9.30 62.89 -20.59
C ARG A 7 9.88 62.13 -19.38
N THR A 8 10.35 62.84 -18.35
CA THR A 8 9.60 63.34 -17.17
C THR A 8 9.03 62.27 -16.24
N ASP A 9 9.78 62.04 -15.15
CA ASP A 9 9.37 61.95 -13.75
C ASP A 9 7.96 61.46 -13.41
N ARG A 10 7.91 60.28 -12.78
CA ARG A 10 6.76 59.80 -12.02
C ARG A 10 7.14 59.61 -10.54
N GLU A 11 6.90 60.68 -9.79
CA GLU A 11 6.00 60.70 -8.63
C GLU A 11 6.30 59.72 -7.47
N LYS A 12 7.09 60.21 -6.49
CA LYS A 12 7.01 59.77 -5.09
C LYS A 12 5.94 60.61 -4.38
N ARG A 13 4.79 60.01 -4.07
CA ARG A 13 3.81 60.55 -3.12
C ARG A 13 3.54 59.50 -2.04
N GLY A 14 3.92 59.84 -0.81
CA GLY A 14 3.58 59.07 0.38
C GLY A 14 2.11 59.26 0.74
N ASP A 15 1.49 58.21 1.27
CA ASP A 15 0.09 58.18 1.66
C ASP A 15 -0.03 57.86 3.17
N PRO A 16 -0.59 58.75 4.00
CA PRO A 16 -0.71 58.55 5.44
C PRO A 16 -2.16 58.22 5.83
N HIS A 17 -2.59 56.97 5.62
CA HIS A 17 -3.79 56.47 6.28
C HIS A 17 -3.77 54.96 6.49
N LYS A 18 -3.51 54.52 7.72
CA LYS A 18 -4.02 53.22 8.18
C LYS A 18 -4.42 53.29 9.65
N ARG A 19 -5.73 53.44 9.82
CA ARG A 19 -6.45 53.34 11.08
C ARG A 19 -6.19 51.99 11.74
N SER A 20 -5.99 52.07 13.04
CA SER A 20 -6.02 50.97 13.99
C SER A 20 -7.38 50.26 13.96
N ASP A 21 -7.37 48.98 13.60
CA ASP A 21 -8.43 48.06 14.00
C ASP A 21 -7.78 46.84 14.65
N ARG A 22 -7.87 46.81 15.98
CA ARG A 22 -7.42 45.72 16.83
C ARG A 22 -8.44 44.58 16.71
N ARG A 23 -8.16 43.58 15.87
CA ARG A 23 -8.78 42.25 16.04
C ARG A 23 -7.98 41.48 17.10
N PRO A 24 -8.60 40.94 18.15
CA PRO A 24 -7.92 40.07 19.09
C PRO A 24 -7.55 38.77 18.37
N GLU A 25 -6.24 38.59 18.22
CA GLU A 25 -5.59 37.37 17.77
C GLU A 25 -6.06 36.22 18.67
N HIS A 26 -6.85 35.29 18.12
CA HIS A 26 -7.21 34.07 18.83
C HIS A 26 -5.93 33.34 19.21
N ALA A 27 -5.68 33.27 20.52
CA ALA A 27 -4.67 32.44 21.12
C ALA A 27 -4.79 31.04 20.54
N ARG A 28 -3.80 30.66 19.70
CA ARG A 28 -3.64 29.28 19.27
C ARG A 28 -3.27 28.48 20.51
N THR A 29 -4.26 27.80 21.08
CA THR A 29 -4.02 26.76 22.08
C THR A 29 -3.05 25.73 21.47
N PRO A 30 -1.98 25.35 22.18
CA PRO A 30 -1.16 24.23 21.76
C PRO A 30 -2.05 22.99 21.81
N ARG A 31 -2.41 22.43 20.64
CA ARG A 31 -3.08 21.14 20.56
C ARG A 31 -2.16 20.10 21.22
N LEU A 32 -2.58 19.64 22.39
CA LEU A 32 -1.84 18.78 23.29
C LEU A 32 -2.22 17.32 23.13
N ASP A 33 -2.52 16.90 21.89
CA ASP A 33 -2.93 15.54 21.57
C ASP A 33 -2.10 15.03 20.39
N THR A 34 -0.83 14.78 20.67
CA THR A 34 -0.07 13.78 19.91
C THR A 34 0.64 12.95 20.94
N PRO A 35 0.20 11.71 21.24
CA PRO A 35 0.97 10.83 22.09
C PRO A 35 2.28 10.59 21.37
N THR A 36 3.32 11.30 21.82
CA THR A 36 4.69 11.01 21.43
C THR A 36 5.01 9.68 22.10
N ASP A 37 4.92 8.60 21.32
CA ASP A 37 5.36 7.29 21.77
C ASP A 37 6.91 7.31 21.84
N VAL A 38 7.45 7.87 22.93
CA VAL A 38 8.88 7.83 23.25
C VAL A 38 9.22 6.46 23.82
N ARG A 39 8.94 5.40 23.06
CA ARG A 39 9.56 4.10 23.31
C ARG A 39 10.97 4.17 22.76
N ARG A 40 11.90 4.67 23.58
CA ARG A 40 13.33 4.40 23.37
C ARG A 40 13.53 2.89 23.49
N PRO A 41 13.88 2.16 22.42
CA PRO A 41 14.22 0.75 22.57
C PRO A 41 15.60 0.68 23.24
N ILE A 42 15.61 0.37 24.53
CA ILE A 42 16.84 0.21 25.37
C ILE A 42 17.66 -1.02 24.94
N VAL A 43 17.12 -1.88 24.08
CA VAL A 43 17.82 -3.04 23.55
C VAL A 43 18.37 -2.71 22.16
N ARG A 44 19.67 -2.37 22.09
CA ARG A 44 20.45 -2.51 20.85
C ARG A 44 20.41 -4.00 20.48
N ARG A 45 19.43 -4.39 19.67
CA ARG A 45 19.47 -5.70 19.00
C ARG A 45 20.76 -5.71 18.20
N PRO A 46 21.64 -6.72 18.37
CA PRO A 46 22.85 -6.79 17.59
C PRO A 46 22.43 -6.85 16.12
N GLN A 47 22.72 -5.79 15.38
CA GLN A 47 22.61 -5.78 13.93
C GLN A 47 23.74 -6.69 13.42
N VAL A 48 23.50 -8.00 13.47
CA VAL A 48 24.37 -9.00 12.85
C VAL A 48 24.38 -8.69 11.37
N ARG A 49 25.38 -7.89 10.94
CA ARG A 49 25.83 -7.59 9.58
C ARG A 49 24.95 -8.23 8.48
N GLN A 50 23.77 -7.64 8.26
CA GLN A 50 22.66 -8.22 7.50
C GLN A 50 22.88 -8.16 5.98
N ASP A 51 23.88 -7.39 5.53
CA ASP A 51 24.09 -7.06 4.13
C ASP A 51 24.86 -8.14 3.38
N ALA A 52 25.94 -8.70 3.97
CA ALA A 52 26.74 -9.75 3.33
C ALA A 52 25.97 -11.08 3.21
N PHE A 53 25.23 -11.46 4.25
CA PHE A 53 24.43 -12.68 4.25
C PHE A 53 23.15 -12.55 3.41
N GLY A 54 22.61 -11.33 3.27
CA GLY A 54 21.45 -11.07 2.40
C GLY A 54 21.76 -11.32 0.92
N ILE A 55 22.90 -10.80 0.44
CA ILE A 55 23.36 -11.01 -0.94
C ILE A 55 23.67 -12.49 -1.19
N PHE A 56 24.32 -13.16 -0.23
CA PHE A 56 24.62 -14.58 -0.33
C PHE A 56 23.35 -15.44 -0.37
N ALA A 57 22.37 -15.17 0.48
CA ALA A 57 21.08 -15.88 0.51
C ALA A 57 20.28 -15.66 -0.77
N GLU A 58 20.26 -14.44 -1.32
CA GLU A 58 19.60 -14.14 -2.60
C GLU A 58 20.27 -14.88 -3.78
N GLN A 59 21.60 -14.97 -3.77
CA GLN A 59 22.35 -15.75 -4.75
C GLN A 59 22.13 -17.25 -4.59
N PHE A 60 22.11 -17.77 -3.36
CA PHE A 60 21.80 -19.16 -3.04
C PHE A 60 20.38 -19.55 -3.43
N ALA A 61 19.39 -18.67 -3.17
CA ALA A 61 18.00 -18.90 -3.55
C ALA A 61 17.83 -18.97 -5.08
N ARG A 62 18.48 -18.07 -5.82
CA ARG A 62 18.50 -18.12 -7.29
C ARG A 62 19.21 -19.37 -7.82
N PHE A 63 20.26 -19.80 -7.13
CA PHE A 63 21.02 -20.99 -7.50
C PHE A 63 20.26 -22.29 -7.25
N MET A 64 19.63 -22.45 -6.08
CA MET A 64 18.82 -23.63 -5.74
C MET A 64 17.48 -23.70 -6.48
N GLY A 65 16.87 -22.56 -6.83
CA GLY A 65 15.61 -22.53 -7.57
C GLY A 65 15.72 -22.97 -9.04
N THR A 66 16.94 -23.14 -9.55
CA THR A 66 17.18 -23.51 -10.95
C THR A 66 17.57 -24.99 -11.05
N ALA A 67 16.96 -25.74 -11.97
CA ALA A 67 17.28 -27.15 -12.26
C ALA A 67 18.76 -27.42 -12.61
N ARG A 68 19.53 -26.36 -12.87
CA ARG A 68 20.97 -26.39 -13.12
C ARG A 68 21.79 -26.92 -11.94
N PHE A 69 21.40 -26.64 -10.69
CA PHE A 69 22.14 -27.13 -9.51
C PHE A 69 22.15 -28.66 -9.45
N LEU A 70 20.97 -29.27 -9.63
CA LEU A 70 20.83 -30.72 -9.66
C LEU A 70 21.66 -31.33 -10.80
N LEU A 71 21.65 -30.72 -11.99
CA LEU A 71 22.44 -31.19 -13.12
C LEU A 71 23.95 -31.17 -12.82
N TYR A 72 24.48 -30.10 -12.23
CA TYR A 72 25.89 -30.04 -11.83
C TYR A 72 26.23 -31.07 -10.75
N MET A 73 25.37 -31.24 -9.73
CA MET A 73 25.58 -32.23 -8.66
C MET A 73 25.55 -33.67 -9.19
N THR A 74 24.58 -34.00 -10.04
CA THR A 74 24.51 -35.32 -10.69
C THR A 74 25.72 -35.54 -11.59
N GLY A 75 26.13 -34.54 -12.36
CA GLY A 75 27.34 -34.62 -13.19
C GLY A 75 28.61 -34.86 -12.36
N PHE A 76 28.74 -34.18 -11.21
CA PHE A 76 29.86 -34.38 -10.28
C PHE A 76 29.89 -35.82 -9.73
N VAL A 77 28.74 -36.35 -9.28
CA VAL A 77 28.64 -37.72 -8.77
C VAL A 77 28.98 -38.74 -9.87
N ILE A 78 28.43 -38.57 -11.07
CA ILE A 78 28.73 -39.45 -12.22
C ILE A 78 30.22 -39.38 -12.55
N PHE A 79 30.80 -38.18 -12.61
CA PHE A 79 32.23 -38.00 -12.88
C PHE A 79 33.09 -38.68 -11.83
N TRP A 80 32.77 -38.52 -10.55
CA TRP A 80 33.51 -39.15 -9.44
C TRP A 80 33.48 -40.68 -9.52
N VAL A 81 32.29 -41.25 -9.74
CA VAL A 81 32.11 -42.70 -9.89
C VAL A 81 32.85 -43.20 -11.13
N ALA A 82 32.69 -42.54 -12.27
CA ALA A 82 33.36 -42.90 -13.52
C ALA A 82 34.88 -42.83 -13.40
N TRP A 83 35.41 -41.80 -12.75
CA TRP A 83 36.84 -41.64 -12.49
C TRP A 83 37.35 -42.82 -11.64
N ASN A 84 36.71 -43.12 -10.51
CA ASN A 84 37.17 -44.20 -9.63
C ASN A 84 36.94 -45.60 -10.20
N LEU A 85 36.00 -45.77 -11.13
CA LEU A 85 35.73 -47.06 -11.78
C LEU A 85 36.69 -47.36 -12.93
N VAL A 86 36.99 -46.35 -13.76
CA VAL A 86 37.80 -46.50 -14.99
C VAL A 86 39.30 -46.25 -14.71
N ALA A 87 39.65 -45.52 -13.66
CA ALA A 87 41.04 -45.26 -13.33
C ALA A 87 41.82 -46.56 -13.03
N PRO A 88 43.11 -46.64 -13.42
CA PRO A 88 44.01 -47.71 -13.01
C PRO A 88 44.07 -47.82 -11.48
N ALA A 89 44.26 -49.03 -10.95
CA ALA A 89 44.26 -49.30 -9.51
C ALA A 89 45.23 -48.40 -8.69
N SER A 90 46.29 -47.88 -9.31
CA SER A 90 47.23 -46.95 -8.69
C SER A 90 46.72 -45.51 -8.53
N LEU A 91 45.64 -45.13 -9.22
CA LEU A 91 45.05 -43.77 -9.25
C LEU A 91 43.60 -43.75 -8.73
N ARG A 92 43.08 -44.89 -8.27
CA ARG A 92 41.78 -44.96 -7.59
C ARG A 92 41.93 -44.38 -6.19
N PHE A 93 41.23 -43.30 -5.94
CA PHE A 93 41.23 -42.65 -4.62
C PHE A 93 40.09 -43.19 -3.73
N ASP A 94 39.01 -43.69 -4.33
CA ASP A 94 37.78 -44.08 -3.65
C ASP A 94 37.17 -45.33 -4.31
N GLU A 95 37.61 -46.52 -3.89
CA GLU A 95 37.12 -47.81 -4.41
C GLU A 95 35.74 -48.17 -3.82
N TYR A 96 34.98 -49.03 -4.51
CA TYR A 96 33.66 -49.47 -4.04
C TYR A 96 33.75 -49.98 -2.59
N PRO A 97 33.01 -49.41 -1.62
CA PRO A 97 31.71 -48.72 -1.73
C PRO A 97 31.71 -47.17 -1.75
N PHE A 98 32.77 -46.50 -2.19
CA PHE A 98 32.87 -45.03 -2.28
C PHE A 98 32.70 -44.30 -0.94
N ILE A 99 33.59 -44.62 0.02
CA ILE A 99 33.53 -44.05 1.38
C ILE A 99 33.75 -42.54 1.38
N PHE A 100 34.65 -42.02 0.54
CA PHE A 100 34.94 -40.58 0.51
C PHE A 100 33.77 -39.78 -0.07
N LEU A 101 33.16 -40.28 -1.14
CA LEU A 101 31.94 -39.68 -1.69
C LEU A 101 30.83 -39.66 -0.62
N THR A 102 30.65 -40.76 0.11
CA THR A 102 29.63 -40.85 1.17
C THR A 102 29.90 -39.88 2.31
N LEU A 103 31.16 -39.79 2.77
CA LEU A 103 31.56 -38.83 3.80
C LEU A 103 31.34 -37.39 3.34
N MET A 104 31.69 -37.07 2.10
CA MET A 104 31.48 -35.74 1.55
C MET A 104 29.98 -35.40 1.45
N LEU A 105 29.14 -36.31 0.98
CA LEU A 105 27.69 -36.10 0.90
C LEU A 105 27.04 -35.95 2.28
N SER A 106 27.45 -36.75 3.27
CA SER A 106 26.93 -36.64 4.64
C SER A 106 27.33 -35.32 5.31
N LEU A 107 28.58 -34.87 5.13
CA LEU A 107 29.01 -33.55 5.55
C LEU A 107 28.21 -32.46 4.82
N GLN A 108 27.94 -32.65 3.53
CA GLN A 108 27.19 -31.70 2.71
C GLN A 108 25.76 -31.49 3.22
N ALA A 109 25.07 -32.55 3.59
CA ALA A 109 23.77 -32.48 4.23
C ALA A 109 23.83 -31.79 5.61
N SER A 110 24.86 -32.10 6.41
CA SER A 110 25.03 -31.57 7.77
C SER A 110 25.23 -30.05 7.78
N TYR A 111 26.04 -29.48 6.88
CA TYR A 111 26.24 -28.03 6.82
C TYR A 111 25.08 -27.29 6.12
N ALA A 112 24.32 -27.99 5.27
CA ALA A 112 23.18 -27.38 4.58
C ALA A 112 22.05 -27.01 5.56
N ALA A 113 21.78 -27.86 6.57
CA ALA A 113 20.72 -27.61 7.56
C ALA A 113 20.84 -26.24 8.28
N PRO A 114 21.98 -25.85 8.88
CA PRO A 114 22.10 -24.54 9.51
C PRO A 114 22.04 -23.38 8.50
N LEU A 115 22.58 -23.54 7.29
CA LEU A 115 22.47 -22.51 6.25
C LEU A 115 21.00 -22.29 5.83
N ILE A 116 20.24 -23.37 5.68
CA ILE A 116 18.81 -23.33 5.37
C ILE A 116 18.03 -22.66 6.52
N LEU A 117 18.32 -23.03 7.78
CA LEU A 117 17.68 -22.43 8.95
C LEU A 117 17.93 -20.92 9.06
N LEU A 118 19.13 -20.46 8.70
CA LEU A 118 19.43 -19.02 8.66
C LEU A 118 18.72 -18.31 7.50
N ALA A 119 18.62 -18.97 6.33
CA ALA A 119 17.89 -18.43 5.19
C ALA A 119 16.37 -18.33 5.46
N GLN A 120 15.80 -19.34 6.12
CA GLN A 120 14.38 -19.40 6.48
C GLN A 120 14.00 -18.33 7.51
N ASN A 121 14.80 -18.10 8.55
CA ASN A 121 14.55 -17.06 9.56
C ASN A 121 14.33 -15.67 8.94
N ARG A 122 15.03 -15.36 7.84
CA ARG A 122 14.87 -14.06 7.14
C ARG A 122 13.61 -14.02 6.28
N GLN A 123 13.24 -15.14 5.64
CA GLN A 123 11.98 -15.23 4.90
C GLN A 123 10.80 -15.03 5.84
N GLU A 124 10.77 -15.73 6.98
CA GLU A 124 9.70 -15.61 7.97
C GLU A 124 9.54 -14.18 8.53
N VAL A 125 10.65 -13.45 8.73
CA VAL A 125 10.59 -12.05 9.17
C VAL A 125 9.99 -11.15 8.10
N ARG A 126 10.38 -11.33 6.83
CA ARG A 126 9.81 -10.57 5.70
C ARG A 126 8.32 -10.88 5.56
N ASP A 127 7.97 -12.16 5.59
CA ASP A 127 6.60 -12.63 5.42
C ASP A 127 5.70 -12.13 6.56
N ARG A 128 6.23 -12.06 7.79
CA ARG A 128 5.52 -11.45 8.92
C ARG A 128 5.22 -9.96 8.69
N VAL A 129 6.18 -9.19 8.19
CA VAL A 129 5.98 -7.76 7.91
C VAL A 129 4.95 -7.55 6.81
N VAL A 130 5.03 -8.34 5.73
CA VAL A 130 4.06 -8.28 4.63
C VAL A 130 2.65 -8.64 5.13
N ASN A 131 2.52 -9.70 5.94
CA ASN A 131 1.24 -10.12 6.50
C ASN A 131 0.63 -9.05 7.44
N GLU A 132 1.45 -8.40 8.26
CA GLU A 132 0.98 -7.31 9.14
C GLU A 132 0.49 -6.09 8.33
N GLN A 133 1.21 -5.73 7.27
CA GLN A 133 0.79 -4.65 6.37
C GLN A 133 -0.51 -5.00 5.64
N ASP A 134 -0.64 -6.23 5.17
CA ASP A 134 -1.85 -6.71 4.49
C ASP A 134 -3.05 -6.68 5.44
N ARG A 135 -2.88 -7.10 6.70
CA ARG A 135 -3.91 -6.98 7.74
C ARG A 135 -4.35 -5.53 7.96
N GLN A 136 -3.39 -4.60 8.05
CA GLN A 136 -3.71 -3.17 8.21
C GLN A 136 -4.41 -2.59 6.99
N ALA A 137 -3.98 -2.97 5.79
CA ALA A 137 -4.62 -2.55 4.55
C ALA A 137 -6.05 -3.08 4.46
N ASN A 138 -6.27 -4.35 4.79
CA ASN A 138 -7.59 -4.97 4.78
C ASN A 138 -8.53 -4.34 5.82
N ALA A 139 -8.03 -4.03 7.02
CA ALA A 139 -8.81 -3.31 8.04
C ALA A 139 -9.24 -1.91 7.57
N ARG A 140 -8.35 -1.17 6.89
CA ARG A 140 -8.68 0.13 6.29
C ARG A 140 -9.71 -0.01 5.17
N ALA A 141 -9.52 -0.99 4.27
CA ALA A 141 -10.47 -1.26 3.20
C ALA A 141 -11.87 -1.60 3.74
N HIS A 142 -11.94 -2.38 4.82
CA HIS A 142 -13.21 -2.68 5.49
C HIS A 142 -13.89 -1.43 6.04
N ALA A 143 -13.13 -0.54 6.69
CA ALA A 143 -13.66 0.72 7.20
C ALA A 143 -14.13 1.67 6.08
N ASP A 144 -13.38 1.74 4.97
CA ASP A 144 -13.74 2.55 3.81
C ASP A 144 -15.02 2.01 3.14
N MET A 145 -15.17 0.68 3.05
CA MET A 145 -16.41 0.06 2.57
C MET A 145 -17.60 0.37 3.47
N GLU A 146 -17.44 0.29 4.79
CA GLU A 146 -18.50 0.67 5.73
C GLU A 146 -18.88 2.14 5.60
N PHE A 147 -17.90 3.02 5.45
CA PHE A 147 -18.13 4.45 5.23
C PHE A 147 -18.92 4.68 3.94
N LEU A 148 -18.45 4.12 2.82
CA LEU A 148 -19.14 4.22 1.53
C LEU A 148 -20.56 3.63 1.59
N ALA A 149 -20.76 2.52 2.29
CA ALA A 149 -22.09 1.93 2.46
C ALA A 149 -23.04 2.86 3.23
N ARG A 150 -22.56 3.51 4.29
CA ARG A 150 -23.33 4.52 5.03
C ARG A 150 -23.66 5.71 4.15
N GLU A 151 -22.72 6.19 3.34
CA GLU A 151 -22.98 7.34 2.47
C GLU A 151 -23.87 7.02 1.28
N VAL A 152 -23.83 5.81 0.75
CA VAL A 152 -24.81 5.37 -0.24
C VAL A 152 -26.20 5.26 0.38
N ALA A 153 -26.31 4.79 1.62
CA ALA A 153 -27.59 4.74 2.33
C ALA A 153 -28.14 6.14 2.62
N SER A 154 -27.31 7.08 3.07
CA SER A 154 -27.71 8.47 3.32
C SER A 154 -28.14 9.17 2.01
N LEU A 155 -27.37 8.99 0.93
CA LEU A 155 -27.72 9.50 -0.39
C LEU A 155 -29.05 8.92 -0.91
N ARG A 156 -29.28 7.61 -0.74
CA ARG A 156 -30.54 6.96 -1.14
C ARG A 156 -31.75 7.54 -0.41
N MET A 157 -31.63 7.80 0.89
CA MET A 157 -32.70 8.42 1.68
C MET A 157 -33.00 9.84 1.19
N ALA A 158 -31.96 10.66 0.99
CA ALA A 158 -32.10 12.02 0.48
C ALA A 158 -32.78 12.07 -0.91
N VAL A 159 -32.40 11.18 -1.82
CA VAL A 159 -33.05 11.06 -3.15
C VAL A 159 -34.51 10.61 -3.02
N GLY A 160 -34.81 9.69 -2.09
CA GLY A 160 -36.18 9.24 -1.83
C GLY A 160 -37.11 10.33 -1.30
N GLU A 161 -36.61 11.22 -0.44
CA GLU A 161 -37.38 12.36 0.09
C GLU A 161 -37.73 13.38 -1.00
N VAL A 162 -36.79 13.70 -1.89
CA VAL A 162 -37.02 14.60 -3.03
C VAL A 162 -38.08 14.02 -3.97
N ALA A 163 -37.99 12.73 -4.30
CA ALA A 163 -38.98 12.07 -5.15
C ALA A 163 -40.39 12.07 -4.52
N THR A 164 -40.48 11.83 -3.20
CA THR A 164 -41.76 11.87 -2.48
C THR A 164 -42.36 13.28 -2.49
N ARG A 165 -41.54 14.31 -2.31
CA ARG A 165 -41.97 15.71 -2.35
C ARG A 165 -42.51 16.11 -3.73
N ASP A 166 -41.82 15.74 -4.81
CA ASP A 166 -42.25 16.08 -6.16
C ASP A 166 -43.55 15.37 -6.53
N PHE A 167 -43.70 14.09 -6.14
CA PHE A 167 -44.95 13.35 -6.30
C PHE A 167 -46.12 13.97 -5.50
N MET A 168 -45.91 14.26 -4.21
CA MET A 168 -46.92 14.92 -3.38
C MET A 168 -47.33 16.28 -3.99
N ARG A 169 -46.38 17.00 -4.59
CA ARG A 169 -46.63 18.28 -5.25
C ARG A 169 -47.43 18.14 -6.55
N SER A 170 -47.20 17.10 -7.34
CA SER A 170 -48.00 16.85 -8.55
C SER A 170 -49.43 16.43 -8.20
N GLU A 171 -49.61 15.56 -7.20
CA GLU A 171 -50.95 15.14 -6.76
C GLU A 171 -51.77 16.31 -6.21
N LEU A 172 -51.16 17.16 -5.37
CA LEU A 172 -51.83 18.38 -4.90
C LEU A 172 -52.22 19.31 -6.03
N ARG A 173 -51.38 19.42 -7.08
CA ARG A 173 -51.69 20.25 -8.24
C ARG A 173 -52.84 19.68 -9.07
N ASN A 174 -52.86 18.37 -9.30
CA ASN A 174 -53.96 17.69 -9.98
C ASN A 174 -55.28 17.87 -9.21
N LEU A 175 -55.28 17.69 -7.89
CA LEU A 175 -56.49 17.86 -7.07
C LEU A 175 -57.03 19.30 -7.12
N VAL A 176 -56.15 20.29 -7.13
CA VAL A 176 -56.54 21.71 -7.26
C VAL A 176 -57.14 21.97 -8.64
N GLU A 177 -56.55 21.39 -9.68
CA GLU A 177 -57.03 21.53 -11.06
C GLU A 177 -58.40 20.85 -11.26
N GLU A 178 -58.62 19.70 -10.62
CA GLU A 178 -59.91 18.99 -10.59
C GLU A 178 -61.01 19.82 -9.90
N LEU A 179 -60.74 20.37 -8.71
CA LEU A 179 -61.71 21.22 -8.00
C LEU A 179 -62.04 22.52 -8.76
N GLN A 180 -61.07 23.13 -9.42
CA GLN A 180 -61.30 24.32 -10.25
C GLN A 180 -62.16 24.00 -11.47
N ALA A 181 -61.94 22.83 -12.09
CA ALA A 181 -62.76 22.39 -13.21
C ALA A 181 -64.22 22.15 -12.81
N ASP A 182 -64.47 21.60 -11.61
CA ASP A 182 -65.83 21.42 -11.08
C ASP A 182 -66.51 22.77 -10.77
N GLU A 183 -65.80 23.74 -10.19
CA GLU A 183 -66.35 25.10 -9.95
C GLU A 183 -66.67 25.85 -11.26
N ASP A 184 -65.84 25.68 -12.30
CA ASP A 184 -66.06 26.29 -13.62
C ASP A 184 -67.27 25.65 -14.36
N ASP A 185 -67.56 24.36 -14.14
CA ASP A 185 -68.73 23.67 -14.73
C ASP A 185 -70.04 24.06 -14.03
N ASP A 186 -70.05 24.13 -12.69
CA ASP A 186 -71.19 24.59 -11.89
C ASP A 186 -71.56 26.05 -12.21
N SER A 187 -70.57 26.90 -12.52
CA SER A 187 -70.80 28.30 -12.90
C SER A 187 -71.24 28.49 -14.36
N ALA A 188 -71.05 27.48 -15.22
CA ALA A 188 -71.56 27.48 -16.59
C ALA A 188 -73.01 26.98 -16.68
N GLU A 189 -73.47 26.13 -15.75
CA GLU A 189 -74.87 25.68 -15.68
C GLU A 189 -75.85 26.75 -15.14
N ASP A 190 -75.40 27.68 -14.28
CA ASP A 190 -76.26 28.75 -13.70
C ASP A 190 -76.51 29.93 -14.68
N ASP A 191 -75.75 30.04 -15.77
CA ASP A 191 -75.87 31.12 -16.78
C ASP A 191 -76.63 30.68 -18.07
N SER A 192 -77.28 29.50 -18.06
CA SER A 192 -78.06 28.91 -19.17
C SER A 192 -79.56 28.84 -18.89
#